data_AF-A0ABD0P7E3-F1
#
_entry.id   AF-A0ABD0P7E3-F1
#
_cell.length_a   1.000
_cell.length_b   1.000
_cell.length_c   1.000
_cell.angle_alpha   90.00
_cell.angle_beta   90.00
_cell.angle_gamma   90.00
#
_symmetry.space_group_name_H-M   'P 1'
#
loop_
_entity.id
_entity.type
_entity.pdbx_description
1 polymer ?
#
loop_
_entity_poly.entity_id
_entity_poly.type
_entity_poly.pdbx_seq_one_letter_code
_entity_poly.pdbx_strand_id
1 'polypeptide(L)' 'MLYWTDWNREAPKIESSSVDGQNRRVLVQEGVGLPNALTYDSTTRQVCWADA' A
#
# COMPACT_ATOMS: atom_id res chain seq x y z
N MET A 1 -8.45 7.30 5.30
CA MET A 1 -7.93 5.96 4.96
C MET A 1 -6.43 6.03 5.10
N LEU A 2 -5.79 5.03 5.68
CA LEU A 2 -4.34 4.88 5.69
C LEU A 2 -3.94 3.91 4.59
N TYR A 3 -2.80 4.20 3.97
CA TYR A 3 -2.14 3.33 3.02
C TYR A 3 -0.65 3.31 3.37
N TRP A 4 -0.02 2.15 3.29
CA TRP A 4 1.42 2.03 3.53
C TRP A 4 2.00 0.86 2.75
N THR A 5 3.31 0.91 2.61
CA THR A 5 4.16 -0.13 2.03
C THR A 5 4.79 -0.94 3.16
N ASP A 6 4.64 -2.26 3.12
CA ASP A 6 5.33 -3.19 4.02
C ASP A 6 6.52 -3.79 3.26
N TRP A 7 7.72 -3.47 3.72
CA TRP A 7 9.01 -3.88 3.14
C TRP A 7 9.54 -5.19 3.73
N ASN A 8 8.66 -6.09 4.15
CA ASN A 8 9.05 -7.46 4.44
C ASN A 8 9.64 -8.10 3.18
N ARG A 9 10.95 -8.40 3.19
CA ARG A 9 11.66 -8.97 2.03
C ARG A 9 11.14 -10.32 1.55
N GLU A 10 10.48 -11.08 2.44
CA GLU A 10 9.90 -12.39 2.08
C GLU A 10 8.49 -12.27 1.52
N ALA A 11 7.76 -11.20 1.87
CA ALA A 11 6.37 -11.00 1.50
C ALA A 11 6.03 -9.51 1.44
N PRO A 12 6.62 -8.74 0.50
CA PRO A 12 6.37 -7.32 0.38
C PRO A 12 4.93 -7.09 -0.09
N LYS A 13 4.31 -6.03 0.42
CA LYS A 13 2.89 -5.78 0.18
C LYS A 13 2.53 -4.30 0.35
N ILE A 14 1.39 -3.93 -0.21
CA ILE A 14 0.75 -2.65 0.02
C ILE A 14 -0.56 -2.91 0.75
N GLU A 15 -0.79 -2.17 1.83
CA GLU A 15 -1.93 -2.39 2.71
C GLU A 15 -2.71 -1.10 2.93
N SER A 16 -3.94 -1.28 3.46
CA SER A 16 -4.78 -0.17 3.90
C SER A 16 -5.56 -0.50 5.15
N SER A 17 -5.96 0.54 5.87
CA SER A 17 -6.89 0.47 7.00
C SER A 17 -7.66 1.78 7.13
N SER A 18 -8.69 1.80 7.98
CA SER A 18 -9.17 3.06 8.53
C SER A 18 -8.11 3.72 9.43
N VAL A 19 -8.29 5.01 9.71
CA VAL A 19 -7.28 5.81 10.45
C VAL A 19 -7.16 5.36 11.91
N ASP A 20 -8.21 4.76 12.45
CA ASP A 20 -8.25 4.10 13.76
C ASP A 20 -7.66 2.66 13.74
N GLY A 21 -7.08 2.24 12.62
CA GLY A 21 -6.44 0.93 12.46
C GLY A 21 -7.39 -0.24 12.17
N GLN A 22 -8.70 0.00 12.10
CA GLN A 22 -9.67 -1.05 11.78
C GLN A 22 -9.69 -1.42 10.29
N ASN A 23 -10.32 -2.55 9.98
CA ASN A 23 -10.52 -3.03 8.60
C ASN A 23 -9.21 -3.10 7.78
N ARG A 24 -8.13 -3.54 8.42
CA ARG A 24 -6.84 -3.75 7.74
C ARG A 24 -7.00 -4.78 6.63
N ARG A 25 -6.50 -4.47 5.44
CA ARG A 25 -6.53 -5.35 4.27
C ARG A 25 -5.29 -5.19 3.39
N VAL A 26 -4.91 -6.27 2.74
CA VAL A 26 -3.87 -6.29 1.70
C VAL A 26 -4.49 -5.81 0.38
N LEU A 27 -3.88 -4.82 -0.26
CA LEU A 27 -4.29 -4.29 -1.55
C LEU A 27 -3.50 -4.92 -2.70
N VAL A 28 -2.19 -5.09 -2.50
CA VAL A 28 -1.28 -5.66 -3.48
C VAL A 28 -0.30 -6.58 -2.77
N GLN A 29 -0.15 -7.80 -3.28
CA GLN A 29 0.76 -8.83 -2.77
C GLN A 29 1.61 -9.48 -3.87
N GLU A 30 1.21 -9.34 -5.14
CA GLU A 30 1.92 -9.88 -6.29
C GLU A 30 2.55 -8.74 -7.11
N GLY A 31 3.71 -8.99 -7.69
CA GLY A 31 4.40 -8.00 -8.54
C GLY A 31 4.96 -6.79 -7.78
N VAL A 32 5.12 -6.92 -6.46
CA VAL A 32 5.70 -5.91 -5.57
C VAL A 32 6.97 -6.49 -4.95
N GLY A 33 8.04 -5.69 -4.88
CA GLY A 33 9.35 -6.05 -4.34
C GLY A 33 9.81 -5.04 -3.29
N LEU A 34 10.16 -3.84 -3.75
CA LEU A 34 10.65 -2.72 -2.94
C LEU A 34 9.83 -1.46 -3.25
N PRO A 35 8.54 -1.43 -2.87
CA PRO A 35 7.66 -0.29 -3.14
C PRO A 35 8.09 0.92 -2.29
N ASN A 36 8.91 1.81 -2.83
CA ASN A 36 9.52 2.91 -2.07
C ASN A 36 8.70 4.21 -2.11
N ALA A 37 7.79 4.34 -3.07
CA ALA A 37 6.92 5.50 -3.21
C ALA A 37 5.45 5.08 -3.16
N LEU A 38 4.65 5.87 -2.46
CA LEU A 38 3.20 5.68 -2.33
C LEU A 38 2.51 7.04 -2.31
N THR A 39 1.48 7.22 -3.13
CA THR A 39 0.63 8.41 -3.11
C THR A 39 -0.83 8.03 -3.29
N TYR A 40 -1.72 8.92 -2.86
CA TYR A 40 -3.16 8.77 -2.99
C TYR A 40 -3.73 10.02 -3.65
N ASP A 41 -4.44 9.83 -4.77
CA ASP A 41 -5.21 10.88 -5.41
C ASP A 41 -6.66 10.82 -4.91
N SER A 42 -7.07 11.86 -4.17
CA SER A 42 -8.43 11.98 -3.62
C SER A 42 -9.50 12.25 -4.68
N THR A 43 -9.12 12.78 -5.85
CA THR A 43 -10.03 13.09 -6.94
C THR A 43 -10.45 11.83 -7.68
N THR A 44 -9.47 11.02 -8.09
CA THR A 44 -9.70 9.76 -8.81
C THR A 44 -9.90 8.57 -7.87
N ARG A 45 -9.64 8.73 -6.57
CA ARG A 45 -9.65 7.68 -5.54
C ARG A 45 -8.67 6.55 -5.86
N GLN A 46 -7.53 6.90 -6.45
CA GLN A 46 -6.49 5.95 -6.85
C GLN A 46 -5.32 5.98 -5.87
N VAL A 47 -4.77 4.80 -5.61
CA VAL A 47 -3.49 4.64 -4.92
C VAL A 47 -2.46 4.28 -5.98
N CYS A 48 -1.41 5.08 -6.08
CA CYS A 48 -0.32 4.88 -7.01
C CYS A 48 0.96 4.56 -6.22
N TRP A 49 1.73 3.57 -6.69
CA TRP A 49 3.00 3.19 -6.09
C TRP A 49 4.06 3.02 -7.17
N ALA A 50 5.33 3.10 -6.75
CA ALA A 50 6.46 2.77 -7.60
C ALA A 50 7.39 1.79 -6.87
N ASP A 51 7.89 0.83 -7.63
CA ASP A 51 8.84 -0.20 -7.21
C ASP A 51 10.22 0.05 -7.85
N ALA A 52 11.30 -0.35 -7.19
CA ALA A 52 12.68 -0.02 -7.57
C ALA A 52 13.37 -1.13 -8.37
#